data_AF-A0A935XVK2-F1
#
_entry.id   AF-A0A935XVK2-F1
#
_cell.length_a   1.000
_cell.length_b   1.000
_cell.length_c   1.000
_cell.angle_alpha   90.00
_cell.angle_beta   90.00
_cell.angle_gamma   90.00
#
_symmetry.space_group_name_H-M   'P 1'
#
loop_
_entity.id
_entity.type
_entity.pdbx_description
1 polymer ?
#
loop_
_entity_poly.entity_id
_entity_poly.type
_entity_poly.pdbx_seq_one_letter_code
_entity_poly.pdbx_strand_id
1 'polypeptide(L)'
;MKLKIVPPRTGIQWVKSGVLTFFRQPLALSGLFFMFVAVMSVVSLVPVVGAVLGLCLIPGATLGLMAASREALNGRFPMPTVLATAFRAGSAQAGAMLVLGALYAVAILAVMGVSALFDGGRMASLMLLGGPVTAELLQAPGVATAVWVMTALYLPVSLMFWHAPALVHSHGLSPVKSLFFSAVACWRNLGAFTLYGLCWMAAMMSVALVVGMVALLLGSPEFGQMGMLPAMLLVMAMFFTSFYFTFQDCFNDGPPDGNAPPPGEPT
;
A
#
# COMPACT_ATOMS: atom_id res chain seq x y z
N MET A 1 -14.26 10.58 -16.11
CA MET A 1 -13.61 10.50 -14.79
C MET A 1 -13.56 11.89 -14.18
N LYS A 2 -14.16 12.11 -13.01
CA LYS A 2 -14.12 13.40 -12.30
C LYS A 2 -13.34 13.22 -11.01
N LEU A 3 -12.33 14.07 -10.79
CA LEU A 3 -11.59 14.10 -9.53
C LEU A 3 -12.44 14.80 -8.47
N LYS A 4 -12.62 14.16 -7.32
CA LYS A 4 -13.31 14.72 -6.17
C LYS A 4 -12.29 15.23 -5.15
N ILE A 5 -12.55 16.43 -4.61
CA ILE A 5 -11.82 16.99 -3.49
C ILE A 5 -12.62 16.68 -2.23
N VAL A 6 -12.01 15.98 -1.28
CA VAL A 6 -12.64 15.56 -0.03
C VAL A 6 -12.11 16.40 1.14
N PRO A 7 -12.92 16.61 2.18
CA PRO A 7 -12.46 17.32 3.36
C PRO A 7 -11.38 16.49 4.11
N PRO A 8 -10.45 17.11 4.84
CA PRO A 8 -9.36 16.41 5.52
C PRO A 8 -9.83 15.25 6.42
N ARG A 9 -10.96 15.41 7.12
CA ARG A 9 -11.55 14.39 8.00
C ARG A 9 -11.82 13.05 7.31
N THR A 10 -11.98 13.05 5.98
CA THR A 10 -12.19 11.83 5.19
C THR A 10 -10.98 10.88 5.28
N GLY A 11 -9.77 11.41 5.51
CA GLY A 11 -8.60 10.58 5.80
C GLY A 11 -8.78 9.64 7.00
N ILE A 12 -9.39 10.15 8.08
CA ILE A 12 -9.72 9.34 9.27
C ILE A 12 -10.79 8.30 8.93
N GLN A 13 -11.74 8.65 8.07
CA GLN A 13 -12.79 7.73 7.62
C GLN A 13 -12.21 6.59 6.79
N TRP A 14 -11.22 6.82 5.93
CA TRP A 14 -10.54 5.75 5.18
C TRP A 14 -9.89 4.72 6.10
N VAL A 15 -9.23 5.15 7.17
CA VAL A 15 -8.66 4.24 8.18
C VAL A 15 -9.76 3.41 8.83
N LYS A 16 -10.82 4.06 9.31
CA LYS A 16 -11.96 3.37 9.95
C LYS A 16 -12.60 2.36 9.00
N SER A 17 -12.88 2.74 7.75
CA SER A 17 -13.47 1.86 6.75
C SER A 17 -12.57 0.68 6.40
N GLY A 18 -11.26 0.90 6.32
CA GLY A 18 -10.28 -0.19 6.13
C GLY A 18 -10.30 -1.20 7.27
N VAL A 19 -10.23 -0.72 8.51
CA VAL A 19 -10.26 -1.59 9.70
C VAL A 19 -11.60 -2.33 9.82
N LEU A 20 -12.73 -1.64 9.64
CA LEU A 20 -14.06 -2.27 9.67
C LEU A 20 -14.23 -3.31 8.58
N THR A 21 -13.75 -3.04 7.36
CA THR A 21 -13.80 -3.99 6.24
C THR A 21 -12.91 -5.20 6.49
N PHE A 22 -11.73 -4.98 7.06
CA PHE A 22 -10.85 -6.07 7.48
C PHE A 22 -11.56 -7.02 8.45
N PHE A 23 -12.23 -6.49 9.48
CA PHE A 23 -12.94 -7.30 10.47
C PHE A 23 -14.22 -7.98 9.93
N ARG A 24 -14.68 -7.67 8.72
CA ARG A 24 -15.74 -8.46 8.05
C ARG A 24 -15.23 -9.81 7.55
N GLN A 25 -13.99 -9.87 7.08
CA GLN A 25 -13.37 -11.06 6.49
C GLN A 25 -11.89 -11.16 6.90
N PRO A 26 -11.56 -11.23 8.21
CA PRO A 26 -10.19 -11.07 8.69
C PRO A 26 -9.27 -12.21 8.23
N LEU A 27 -9.77 -13.45 8.22
CA LEU A 27 -9.01 -14.62 7.75
C LEU A 27 -8.68 -14.52 6.26
N ALA A 28 -9.65 -14.11 5.44
CA ALA A 28 -9.45 -14.00 3.99
C ALA A 28 -8.47 -12.89 3.64
N LEU A 29 -8.66 -11.69 4.21
CA LEU A 29 -7.81 -10.54 3.90
C LEU A 29 -6.38 -10.70 4.45
N SER A 30 -6.23 -11.29 5.65
CA SER A 30 -4.91 -11.66 6.17
C SER A 30 -4.26 -12.73 5.31
N GLY A 31 -5.00 -13.76 4.91
CA GLY A 31 -4.50 -14.84 4.06
C GLY A 31 -4.02 -14.32 2.69
N LEU A 32 -4.78 -13.43 2.05
CA LEU A 32 -4.37 -12.79 0.80
C LEU A 32 -3.16 -11.89 0.97
N PHE A 33 -3.10 -11.10 2.04
CA PHE A 33 -1.94 -10.26 2.34
C PHE A 33 -0.69 -11.11 2.59
N PHE A 34 -0.79 -12.20 3.36
CA PHE A 34 0.31 -13.13 3.60
C PHE A 34 0.72 -13.87 2.34
N MET A 35 -0.22 -14.24 1.47
CA MET A 35 0.08 -14.81 0.16
C MET A 35 0.87 -13.81 -0.70
N PHE A 36 0.48 -12.54 -0.69
CA PHE A 36 1.25 -11.47 -1.34
C PHE A 36 2.67 -11.38 -0.77
N VAL A 37 2.82 -11.30 0.55
CA VAL A 37 4.14 -11.25 1.21
C VAL A 37 4.96 -12.50 0.87
N ALA A 38 4.36 -13.69 0.87
CA ALA A 38 5.03 -14.94 0.54
C ALA A 38 5.53 -14.96 -0.91
N VAL A 39 4.71 -14.52 -1.87
CA VAL A 39 5.13 -14.40 -3.28
C VAL A 39 6.31 -13.44 -3.40
N MET A 40 6.23 -12.27 -2.74
CA MET A 40 7.32 -11.30 -2.74
C MET A 40 8.61 -11.86 -2.11
N SER A 41 8.50 -12.62 -1.02
CA SER A 41 9.63 -13.28 -0.38
C SER A 41 10.27 -14.33 -1.29
N VAL A 42 9.47 -15.16 -1.97
CA VAL A 42 9.97 -16.17 -2.91
C VAL A 42 10.68 -15.51 -4.09
N VAL A 43 10.08 -14.46 -4.67
CA VAL A 43 10.69 -13.71 -5.77
C VAL A 43 12.02 -13.10 -5.32
N SER A 44 12.11 -12.60 -4.08
CA SER A 44 13.31 -11.99 -3.52
C SER A 44 14.44 -12.99 -3.20
N LEU A 45 14.22 -14.30 -3.31
CA LEU A 45 15.29 -15.30 -3.13
C LEU A 45 16.37 -15.22 -4.20
N VAL A 46 16.04 -14.67 -5.38
CA VAL A 46 17.03 -14.41 -6.43
C VAL A 46 17.67 -13.04 -6.16
N PRO A 47 18.96 -12.96 -5.80
CA PRO A 47 19.58 -11.68 -5.46
C PRO A 47 19.51 -10.70 -6.63
N VAL A 48 19.27 -9.42 -6.34
CA VAL A 48 19.15 -8.32 -7.32
C VAL A 48 17.97 -8.47 -8.28
N VAL A 49 17.93 -9.52 -9.11
CA VAL A 49 16.85 -9.76 -10.08
C VAL A 49 15.51 -9.94 -9.38
N GLY A 50 15.50 -10.73 -8.31
CA GLY A 50 14.32 -10.95 -7.49
C GLY A 50 13.82 -9.67 -6.84
N ALA A 51 14.72 -8.86 -6.26
CA ALA A 51 14.35 -7.56 -5.68
C ALA A 51 13.70 -6.65 -6.73
N VAL A 52 14.28 -6.54 -7.93
CA VAL A 52 13.73 -5.73 -9.02
C VAL A 52 12.39 -6.27 -9.52
N LEU A 53 12.26 -7.59 -9.69
CA LEU A 53 11.00 -8.22 -10.06
C LEU A 53 9.93 -8.00 -8.99
N GLY A 54 10.29 -8.08 -7.71
CA GLY A 54 9.41 -7.74 -6.59
C GLY A 54 8.87 -6.33 -6.72
N LEU A 55 9.73 -5.34 -6.97
CA LEU A 55 9.31 -3.96 -7.20
C LEU A 55 8.31 -3.85 -8.36
N CYS A 56 8.54 -4.57 -9.47
CA CYS A 56 7.63 -4.59 -10.61
C CYS A 56 6.23 -5.17 -10.27
N LEU A 57 6.14 -6.07 -9.30
CA LEU A 57 4.88 -6.72 -8.90
C LEU A 57 4.02 -5.87 -7.95
N ILE A 58 4.62 -4.92 -7.23
CA ILE A 58 3.94 -4.10 -6.20
C ILE A 58 2.68 -3.38 -6.74
N PRO A 59 2.72 -2.69 -7.89
CA PRO A 59 1.53 -2.03 -8.46
C PRO A 59 0.36 -3.00 -8.68
N GLY A 60 0.64 -4.16 -9.29
CA GLY A 60 -0.38 -5.18 -9.58
C GLY A 60 -0.92 -5.84 -8.31
N ALA A 61 -0.04 -6.15 -7.35
CA ALA A 61 -0.43 -6.72 -6.07
C ALA A 61 -1.30 -5.77 -5.24
N THR A 62 -0.94 -4.48 -5.22
CA THR A 62 -1.72 -3.44 -4.55
C THR A 62 -3.14 -3.37 -5.12
N LEU A 63 -3.27 -3.41 -6.45
CA LEU A 63 -4.58 -3.49 -7.11
C LEU A 63 -5.35 -4.75 -6.73
N GLY A 64 -4.68 -5.91 -6.67
CA GLY A 64 -5.28 -7.17 -6.23
C GLY A 64 -5.85 -7.09 -4.81
N LEU A 65 -5.13 -6.47 -3.87
CA LEU A 65 -5.60 -6.24 -2.50
C LEU A 65 -6.75 -5.24 -2.44
N MET A 66 -6.77 -4.22 -3.30
CA MET A 66 -7.93 -3.32 -3.43
C MET A 66 -9.17 -4.08 -3.94
N ALA A 67 -9.00 -4.97 -4.93
CA ALA A 67 -10.07 -5.82 -5.42
C ALA A 67 -10.60 -6.77 -4.34
N ALA A 68 -9.70 -7.37 -3.54
CA ALA A 68 -10.06 -8.18 -2.37
C ALA A 68 -10.88 -7.40 -1.35
N SER A 69 -10.47 -6.16 -1.05
CA SER A 69 -11.15 -5.27 -0.11
C SER A 69 -12.58 -4.96 -0.58
N ARG A 70 -12.75 -4.75 -1.89
CA ARG A 70 -14.07 -4.57 -2.50
C ARG A 70 -14.95 -5.81 -2.40
N GLU A 71 -14.40 -7.00 -2.59
CA GLU A 71 -15.15 -8.25 -2.41
C GLU A 71 -15.61 -8.44 -0.96
N ALA A 72 -14.71 -8.25 0.00
CA ALA A 72 -15.01 -8.31 1.42
C ALA A 72 -16.07 -7.26 1.83
N LEU A 73 -15.99 -6.04 1.29
CA LEU A 73 -16.97 -4.99 1.53
C LEU A 73 -18.38 -5.41 1.08
N ASN A 74 -18.48 -6.10 -0.05
CA ASN A 74 -19.72 -6.61 -0.62
C ASN A 74 -20.21 -7.94 0.03
N GLY A 75 -19.60 -8.36 1.14
CA GLY A 75 -19.96 -9.61 1.82
C GLY A 75 -19.57 -10.88 1.06
N ARG A 76 -18.73 -10.78 0.03
CA ARG A 76 -18.22 -11.93 -0.73
C ARG A 76 -16.88 -12.35 -0.16
N PHE A 77 -16.59 -13.65 -0.21
CA PHE A 77 -15.30 -14.18 0.21
C PHE A 77 -14.22 -13.84 -0.85
N PRO A 78 -13.15 -13.10 -0.49
CA PRO A 78 -12.07 -12.77 -1.41
C PRO A 78 -11.24 -14.01 -1.79
N MET A 79 -11.36 -14.47 -3.03
CA MET A 79 -10.63 -15.65 -3.49
C MET A 79 -9.16 -15.32 -3.81
N PRO A 80 -8.20 -16.25 -3.65
CA PRO A 80 -6.79 -16.07 -4.04
C PRO A 80 -6.58 -15.57 -5.47
N THR A 81 -7.47 -15.96 -6.37
CA THR A 81 -7.47 -15.53 -7.77
C THR A 81 -7.61 -14.01 -7.95
N VAL A 82 -8.13 -13.30 -6.94
CA VAL A 82 -8.30 -11.85 -6.97
C VAL A 82 -6.96 -11.10 -6.94
N LEU A 83 -5.88 -11.70 -6.42
CA LEU A 83 -4.54 -11.11 -6.49
C LEU A 83 -4.02 -11.03 -7.94
N ALA A 84 -4.48 -11.93 -8.81
CA ALA A 84 -4.14 -11.94 -10.23
C ALA A 84 -5.04 -11.01 -11.08
N THR A 85 -5.97 -10.27 -10.46
CA THR A 85 -6.93 -9.40 -11.17
C THR A 85 -6.23 -8.41 -12.10
N ALA A 86 -5.09 -7.87 -11.67
CA ALA A 86 -4.28 -6.92 -12.44
C ALA A 86 -3.80 -7.48 -13.79
N PHE A 87 -3.55 -8.80 -13.87
CA PHE A 87 -3.00 -9.46 -15.05
C PHE A 87 -4.07 -10.19 -15.88
N ARG A 88 -5.28 -10.37 -15.34
CA ARG A 88 -6.39 -11.10 -15.98
C ARG A 88 -7.42 -10.21 -16.69
N ALA A 89 -7.28 -8.89 -16.60
CA ALA A 89 -8.26 -7.93 -17.12
C ALA A 89 -8.25 -7.80 -18.67
N GLY A 90 -7.17 -8.23 -19.33
CA GLY A 90 -6.99 -8.22 -20.78
C GLY A 90 -5.52 -8.00 -21.17
N SER A 91 -5.09 -8.38 -22.38
CA SER A 91 -3.69 -8.29 -22.81
C SER A 91 -3.14 -6.86 -22.80
N ALA A 92 -3.94 -5.88 -23.23
CA ALA A 92 -3.58 -4.47 -23.22
C ALA A 92 -3.42 -3.91 -21.78
N GLN A 93 -4.34 -4.26 -20.87
CA GLN A 93 -4.29 -3.80 -19.48
C GLN A 93 -3.17 -4.49 -18.69
N ALA A 94 -2.94 -5.78 -18.93
CA ALA A 94 -1.81 -6.52 -18.37
C ALA A 94 -0.48 -5.91 -18.83
N GLY A 95 -0.35 -5.58 -20.12
CA GLY A 95 0.81 -4.86 -20.66
C GLY A 95 1.01 -3.49 -19.99
N ALA A 96 -0.06 -2.71 -19.84
CA ALA A 96 0.00 -1.42 -19.13
C ALA A 96 0.40 -1.57 -17.65
N MET A 97 -0.06 -2.63 -16.98
CA MET A 97 0.33 -2.93 -15.60
C MET A 97 1.82 -3.32 -15.49
N LEU A 98 2.34 -4.09 -16.45
CA LEU A 98 3.77 -4.42 -16.51
C LEU A 98 4.62 -3.17 -16.73
N VAL A 99 4.16 -2.24 -17.58
CA VAL A 99 4.82 -0.94 -17.76
C VAL A 99 4.80 -0.12 -16.47
N LEU A 100 3.67 -0.09 -15.74
CA LEU A 100 3.63 0.54 -14.42
C LEU A 100 4.60 -0.11 -13.43
N GLY A 101 4.68 -1.43 -13.42
CA GLY A 101 5.66 -2.18 -12.62
C GLY A 101 7.09 -1.77 -12.93
N ALA A 102 7.46 -1.73 -14.21
CA ALA A 102 8.79 -1.31 -14.65
C ALA A 102 9.09 0.15 -14.27
N LEU A 103 8.13 1.06 -14.46
CA LEU A 103 8.27 2.46 -14.07
C LEU A 103 8.44 2.61 -12.55
N TYR A 104 7.72 1.82 -11.75
CA TYR A 104 7.87 1.81 -10.30
C TYR A 104 9.26 1.33 -9.90
N ALA A 105 9.73 0.22 -10.46
CA ALA A 105 11.07 -0.30 -10.19
C ALA A 105 12.15 0.73 -10.55
N VAL A 106 12.07 1.36 -11.72
CA VAL A 106 13.00 2.43 -12.13
C VAL A 106 12.97 3.61 -11.14
N ALA A 107 11.78 4.04 -10.73
CA ALA A 107 11.64 5.14 -9.78
C ALA A 107 12.28 4.80 -8.42
N ILE A 108 12.02 3.60 -7.88
CA ILE A 108 12.60 3.17 -6.60
C ILE A 108 14.11 2.98 -6.70
N LEU A 109 14.62 2.38 -7.79
CA LEU A 109 16.06 2.27 -8.02
C LEU A 109 16.74 3.64 -8.14
N ALA A 110 16.08 4.63 -8.76
CA ALA A 110 16.59 6.00 -8.82
C ALA A 110 16.64 6.64 -7.42
N VAL A 111 15.60 6.46 -6.60
CA VAL A 111 15.59 6.92 -5.19
C VAL A 111 16.74 6.29 -4.42
N MET A 112 16.96 4.98 -4.57
CA MET A 112 18.05 4.26 -3.92
C MET A 112 19.42 4.74 -4.41
N GLY A 113 19.58 4.98 -5.72
CA GLY A 113 20.82 5.48 -6.31
C GLY A 113 21.20 6.88 -5.80
N VAL A 114 20.22 7.77 -5.64
CA VAL A 114 20.46 9.11 -5.06
C VAL A 114 20.78 9.02 -3.56
N SER A 115 20.07 8.17 -2.82
CA SER A 115 20.31 7.93 -1.39
C SER A 115 21.72 7.34 -1.14
N ALA A 116 22.18 6.46 -2.04
CA ALA A 116 23.50 5.83 -1.99
C ALA A 116 24.67 6.83 -2.02
N LEU A 117 24.46 8.04 -2.54
CA LEU A 117 25.46 9.11 -2.53
C LEU A 117 25.81 9.58 -1.11
N PHE A 118 24.96 9.31 -0.12
CA PHE A 118 25.14 9.78 1.26
C PHE A 118 25.68 8.71 2.20
N ASP A 119 25.34 7.44 2.00
CA ASP A 119 25.73 6.32 2.88
C ASP A 119 26.67 5.30 2.22
N GLY A 120 27.11 5.56 0.99
CA GLY A 120 27.97 4.65 0.22
C GLY A 120 27.23 3.42 -0.31
N GLY A 121 25.90 3.46 -0.42
CA GLY A 121 25.08 2.37 -0.94
C GLY A 121 24.76 1.27 0.08
N ARG A 122 24.98 1.52 1.38
CA ARG A 122 24.67 0.56 2.45
C ARG A 122 23.18 0.23 2.50
N MET A 123 22.32 1.25 2.41
CA MET A 123 20.87 1.06 2.37
C MET A 123 20.43 0.35 1.08
N ALA A 124 21.04 0.70 -0.05
CA ALA A 124 20.76 0.04 -1.32
C ALA A 124 21.13 -1.46 -1.28
N SER A 125 22.30 -1.78 -0.70
CA SER A 125 22.73 -3.16 -0.46
C SER A 125 21.74 -3.91 0.43
N LEU A 126 21.33 -3.33 1.56
CA LEU A 126 20.35 -3.93 2.46
C LEU A 126 19.03 -4.27 1.74
N MET A 127 18.54 -3.38 0.88
CA MET A 127 17.28 -3.56 0.17
C MET A 127 17.36 -4.52 -1.03
N LEU A 128 18.48 -4.55 -1.76
CA LEU A 128 18.64 -5.39 -2.96
C LEU A 128 19.20 -6.78 -2.67
N LEU A 129 20.12 -6.88 -1.71
CA LEU A 129 20.81 -8.12 -1.35
C LEU A 129 20.23 -8.75 -0.08
N GLY A 130 19.42 -8.01 0.66
CA GLY A 130 18.96 -8.41 1.98
C GLY A 130 20.08 -8.29 3.03
N GLY A 131 19.72 -8.55 4.28
CA GLY A 131 20.63 -8.52 5.41
C GLY A 131 19.93 -8.08 6.70
N PRO A 132 20.54 -8.31 7.86
CA PRO A 132 20.00 -7.84 9.13
C PRO A 132 20.15 -6.32 9.24
N VAL A 133 19.12 -5.66 9.78
CA VAL A 133 19.24 -4.27 10.24
C VAL A 133 19.94 -4.31 11.60
N THR A 134 21.22 -3.90 11.65
CA THR A 134 22.00 -3.88 12.89
C THR A 134 22.14 -2.46 13.45
N ALA A 135 22.45 -2.34 14.74
CA ALA A 135 22.67 -1.04 15.37
C ALA A 135 23.86 -0.30 14.74
N GLU A 136 24.91 -1.03 14.35
CA GLU A 136 26.10 -0.49 13.70
C GLU A 136 25.74 0.11 12.34
N LEU A 137 24.89 -0.56 11.55
CA LEU A 137 24.40 -0.03 10.29
C LEU A 137 23.62 1.27 10.50
N LEU A 138 22.73 1.31 11.49
CA LEU A 138 21.90 2.49 11.76
C LEU A 138 22.70 3.69 12.27
N GLN A 139 23.78 3.45 13.00
CA GLN A 139 24.68 4.48 13.52
C GLN A 139 25.79 4.87 12.54
N ALA A 140 25.87 4.19 11.39
CA ALA A 140 26.95 4.43 10.45
C ALA A 140 26.84 5.84 9.82
N PRO A 141 27.97 6.52 9.55
CA PRO A 141 27.96 7.84 8.97
C PRO A 141 27.16 7.88 7.66
N GLY A 142 26.33 8.92 7.48
CA GLY A 142 25.55 9.14 6.27
C GLY A 142 24.24 8.36 6.18
N VAL A 143 24.04 7.30 6.97
CA VAL A 143 22.83 6.47 6.92
C VAL A 143 21.57 7.25 7.31
N ALA A 144 21.64 8.04 8.38
CA ALA A 144 20.50 8.88 8.78
C ALA A 144 20.11 9.89 7.67
N THR A 145 21.09 10.52 7.03
CA THR A 145 20.85 11.43 5.90
C THR A 145 20.28 10.68 4.70
N ALA A 146 20.82 9.50 4.37
CA ALA A 146 20.34 8.65 3.30
C ALA A 146 18.86 8.23 3.51
N VAL A 147 18.47 7.91 4.75
CA VAL A 147 17.07 7.64 5.12
C VAL A 147 16.19 8.85 4.86
N TRP A 148 16.57 10.05 5.33
CA TRP A 148 15.77 11.26 5.12
C TRP A 148 15.65 11.63 3.63
N VAL A 149 16.73 11.51 2.86
CA VAL A 149 16.72 11.71 1.40
C VAL A 149 15.80 10.70 0.73
N MET A 150 15.90 9.42 1.10
CA MET A 150 15.02 8.37 0.60
C MET A 150 13.55 8.67 0.92
N THR A 151 13.24 9.06 2.16
CA THR A 151 11.88 9.44 2.56
C THR A 151 11.35 10.62 1.73
N ALA A 152 12.16 11.67 1.56
CA ALA A 152 11.78 12.87 0.82
C ALA A 152 11.50 12.56 -0.66
N LEU A 153 12.31 11.70 -1.29
CA LEU A 153 12.15 11.31 -2.70
C LEU A 153 11.08 10.23 -2.90
N TYR A 154 10.90 9.33 -1.94
CA TYR A 154 9.85 8.31 -1.99
C TYR A 154 8.46 8.92 -1.89
N LEU A 155 8.29 10.01 -1.13
CA LEU A 155 6.99 10.65 -0.97
C LEU A 155 6.32 11.01 -2.33
N PRO A 156 6.93 11.78 -3.24
CA PRO A 156 6.32 12.07 -4.54
C PRO A 156 6.13 10.81 -5.40
N VAL A 157 7.04 9.83 -5.33
CA VAL A 157 6.85 8.53 -6.00
C VAL A 157 5.61 7.83 -5.48
N SER A 158 5.42 7.78 -4.17
CA SER A 158 4.23 7.19 -3.56
C SER A 158 2.95 7.86 -4.05
N LEU A 159 2.91 9.20 -4.15
CA LEU A 159 1.73 9.93 -4.66
C LEU A 159 1.43 9.62 -6.13
N MET A 160 2.47 9.50 -6.96
CA MET A 160 2.34 9.13 -8.37
C MET A 160 1.78 7.72 -8.56
N PHE A 161 2.18 6.77 -7.70
CA PHE A 161 1.78 5.37 -7.85
C PHE A 161 0.57 4.96 -6.98
N TRP A 162 0.15 5.79 -6.03
CA TRP A 162 -0.89 5.45 -5.04
C TRP A 162 -2.18 4.94 -5.68
N HIS A 163 -2.65 5.61 -6.74
CA HIS A 163 -3.88 5.27 -7.46
C HIS A 163 -3.65 4.77 -8.88
N ALA A 164 -2.44 4.91 -9.42
CA ALA A 164 -2.16 4.59 -10.82
C ALA A 164 -2.57 3.16 -11.24
N PRO A 165 -2.35 2.09 -10.44
CA PRO A 165 -2.78 0.74 -10.81
C PRO A 165 -4.29 0.62 -10.95
N ALA A 166 -5.04 1.20 -10.02
CA ALA A 166 -6.49 1.20 -10.03
C ALA A 166 -7.06 2.02 -11.20
N LEU A 167 -6.37 3.10 -11.61
CA LEU A 167 -6.73 3.90 -12.78
C LEU A 167 -6.52 3.17 -14.10
N VAL A 168 -5.41 2.45 -14.26
CA VAL A 168 -5.16 1.61 -15.43
C VAL A 168 -6.23 0.52 -15.54
N HIS A 169 -6.53 -0.15 -14.43
CA HIS A 169 -7.48 -1.26 -14.43
C HIS A 169 -8.94 -0.81 -14.59
N SER A 170 -9.38 0.19 -13.82
CA SER A 170 -10.80 0.58 -13.76
C SER A 170 -11.22 1.53 -14.88
N HIS A 171 -10.29 2.31 -15.44
CA HIS A 171 -10.58 3.34 -16.44
C HIS A 171 -9.79 3.18 -17.75
N GLY A 172 -8.92 2.16 -17.87
CA GLY A 172 -8.18 1.90 -19.10
C GLY A 172 -7.21 3.01 -19.51
N LEU A 173 -6.80 3.85 -18.57
CA LEU A 173 -5.87 4.95 -18.84
C LEU A 173 -4.46 4.40 -19.15
N SER A 174 -3.70 5.11 -19.98
CA SER A 174 -2.30 4.76 -20.22
C SER A 174 -1.45 4.97 -18.96
N PRO A 175 -0.36 4.20 -18.76
CA PRO A 175 0.46 4.26 -17.53
C PRO A 175 0.86 5.67 -17.12
N VAL A 176 1.38 6.47 -18.04
CA VAL A 176 1.83 7.85 -17.77
C VAL A 176 0.67 8.76 -17.37
N LYS A 177 -0.50 8.63 -18.02
CA LYS A 177 -1.70 9.40 -17.65
C LYS A 177 -2.17 9.01 -16.25
N SER A 178 -2.15 7.72 -15.92
CA SER A 178 -2.52 7.22 -14.59
C SER A 178 -1.61 7.78 -13.49
N LEU A 179 -0.29 7.86 -13.72
CA LEU A 179 0.65 8.48 -12.78
C LEU A 179 0.33 9.96 -12.55
N PHE A 180 0.08 10.71 -13.63
CA PHE A 180 -0.29 12.12 -13.55
C PHE A 180 -1.60 12.34 -12.77
N PHE A 181 -2.65 11.59 -13.09
CA PHE A 181 -3.94 11.72 -12.40
C PHE A 181 -3.86 11.27 -10.93
N SER A 182 -3.07 10.24 -10.62
CA SER A 182 -2.79 9.85 -9.22
C SER A 182 -2.12 10.98 -8.46
N ALA A 183 -1.04 11.55 -9.01
CA ALA A 183 -0.32 12.64 -8.38
C ALA A 183 -1.21 13.87 -8.15
N VAL A 184 -1.98 14.28 -9.15
CA VAL A 184 -2.93 15.40 -9.02
C VAL A 184 -4.02 15.08 -7.99
N ALA A 185 -4.54 13.86 -7.95
CA ALA A 185 -5.57 13.47 -6.99
C ALA A 185 -5.08 13.49 -5.55
N CYS A 186 -3.90 12.93 -5.30
CA CYS A 186 -3.27 13.01 -3.98
C CYS A 186 -2.92 14.46 -3.64
N TRP A 187 -2.41 15.24 -4.61
CA TRP A 187 -2.03 16.64 -4.39
C TRP A 187 -3.23 17.53 -4.01
N ARG A 188 -4.37 17.35 -4.68
CA ARG A 188 -5.59 18.11 -4.37
C ARG A 188 -6.26 17.65 -3.08
N ASN A 189 -5.90 16.49 -2.56
CA ASN A 189 -6.44 15.91 -1.33
C ASN A 189 -5.39 15.78 -0.21
N LEU A 190 -4.33 16.60 -0.21
CA LEU A 190 -3.23 16.48 0.77
C LEU A 190 -3.73 16.39 2.21
N GLY A 191 -4.66 17.26 2.61
CA GLY A 191 -5.16 17.26 4.00
C GLY A 191 -5.78 15.91 4.42
N ALA A 192 -6.48 15.23 3.51
CA ALA A 192 -7.03 13.91 3.79
C ALA A 192 -5.92 12.85 3.84
N PHE A 193 -4.96 12.88 2.91
CA PHE A 193 -3.82 11.98 2.92
C PHE A 193 -2.89 12.17 4.13
N THR A 194 -2.71 13.41 4.60
CA THR A 194 -1.93 13.72 5.81
C THR A 194 -2.60 13.13 7.04
N LEU A 195 -3.90 13.37 7.25
CA LEU A 195 -4.60 12.77 8.40
C LEU A 195 -4.66 11.24 8.31
N TYR A 196 -4.84 10.69 7.10
CA TYR A 196 -4.76 9.25 6.86
C TYR A 196 -3.41 8.66 7.27
N GLY A 197 -2.31 9.28 6.83
CA GLY A 197 -0.95 8.87 7.19
C GLY A 197 -0.67 8.99 8.69
N LEU A 198 -1.07 10.10 9.32
CA LEU A 198 -0.94 10.31 10.77
C LEU A 198 -1.73 9.26 11.57
N CYS A 199 -2.95 8.92 11.15
CA CYS A 199 -3.76 7.89 11.81
C CYS A 199 -3.11 6.51 11.72
N TRP A 200 -2.58 6.13 10.55
CA TRP A 200 -1.88 4.86 10.42
C TRP A 200 -0.56 4.83 11.17
N MET A 201 0.22 5.91 11.15
CA MET A 201 1.43 6.04 11.97
C MET A 201 1.10 5.85 13.46
N ALA A 202 0.07 6.54 13.96
CA ALA A 202 -0.40 6.37 15.34
C ALA A 202 -0.86 4.93 15.63
N ALA A 203 -1.56 4.27 14.70
CA ALA A 203 -1.98 2.88 14.86
C ALA A 203 -0.79 1.92 14.95
N MET A 204 0.20 2.05 14.06
CA MET A 204 1.42 1.23 14.09
C MET A 204 2.19 1.42 15.40
N MET A 205 2.40 2.67 15.80
CA MET A 205 3.07 2.99 17.07
C MET A 205 2.30 2.45 18.28
N SER A 206 0.98 2.54 18.27
CA SER A 206 0.13 2.02 19.34
C SER A 206 0.26 0.50 19.46
N VAL A 207 0.24 -0.22 18.34
CA VAL A 207 0.43 -1.68 18.34
C VAL A 207 1.83 -2.06 18.81
N ALA A 208 2.87 -1.37 18.34
CA ALA A 208 4.24 -1.59 18.81
C ALA A 208 4.36 -1.40 20.34
N LEU A 209 3.77 -0.31 20.85
CA LEU A 209 3.76 0.01 22.27
C LEU A 209 3.02 -1.06 23.08
N VAL A 210 1.83 -1.48 22.65
CA VAL A 210 1.04 -2.52 23.32
C VAL A 210 1.81 -3.84 23.38
N VAL A 211 2.38 -4.29 22.27
CA VAL A 211 3.18 -5.53 22.23
C VAL A 211 4.39 -5.42 23.17
N GLY A 212 5.09 -4.28 23.15
CA GLY A 212 6.23 -4.03 24.04
C GLY A 212 5.85 -4.01 25.53
N MET A 213 4.72 -3.38 25.86
CA MET A 213 4.21 -3.35 27.24
C MET A 213 3.80 -4.74 27.73
N VAL A 214 3.14 -5.54 26.90
CA VAL A 214 2.77 -6.92 27.27
C VAL A 214 4.03 -7.77 27.49
N ALA A 215 5.04 -7.67 26.62
CA ALA A 215 6.30 -8.38 26.80
C ALA A 215 7.02 -7.99 28.11
N LEU A 216 6.99 -6.70 28.47
CA LEU A 216 7.54 -6.20 29.72
C LEU A 216 6.78 -6.74 30.93
N LEU A 217 5.45 -6.74 30.90
CA LEU A 217 4.60 -7.24 31.99
C LEU A 217 4.75 -8.75 32.20
N LEU A 218 4.96 -9.50 31.12
CA LEU A 218 5.22 -10.95 31.18
C LEU A 218 6.67 -11.28 31.56
N GLY A 219 7.57 -10.28 31.59
CA GLY A 219 9.00 -10.49 31.83
C GLY A 219 9.68 -11.33 30.73
N SER A 220 9.09 -11.41 29.53
CA SER A 220 9.54 -12.28 28.44
C SER A 220 9.84 -11.46 27.18
N PRO A 221 11.11 -11.03 26.98
CA PRO A 221 11.52 -10.31 25.77
C PRO A 221 11.24 -11.10 24.49
N GLU A 222 11.33 -12.43 24.56
CA GLU A 222 11.03 -13.36 23.47
C GLU A 222 9.57 -13.25 22.98
N PHE A 223 8.61 -13.06 23.90
CA PHE A 223 7.20 -12.85 23.53
C PHE A 223 7.02 -11.58 22.71
N GLY A 224 7.70 -10.50 23.10
CA GLY A 224 7.70 -9.24 22.35
C GLY A 224 8.28 -9.42 20.95
N GLN A 225 9.41 -10.12 20.82
CA GLN A 225 10.05 -10.37 19.53
C GLN A 225 9.19 -11.25 18.61
N MET A 226 8.63 -12.34 19.14
CA MET A 226 7.77 -13.25 18.35
C MET A 226 6.42 -12.64 18.00
N GLY A 227 5.84 -11.84 18.89
CA GLY A 227 4.53 -11.22 18.69
C GLY A 227 4.53 -9.98 17.79
N MET A 228 5.64 -9.23 17.75
CA MET A 228 5.72 -7.96 17.02
C MET A 228 5.51 -8.14 15.52
N LEU A 229 6.20 -9.10 14.90
CA LEU A 229 6.12 -9.32 13.46
C LEU A 229 4.69 -9.65 12.99
N PRO A 230 3.99 -10.69 13.51
CA PRO A 230 2.63 -10.99 13.11
C PRO A 230 1.66 -9.85 13.44
N ALA A 231 1.83 -9.15 14.58
CA ALA A 231 1.02 -7.98 14.89
C ALA A 231 1.16 -6.90 13.80
N MET A 232 2.39 -6.54 13.44
CA MET A 232 2.65 -5.54 12.39
C MET A 232 2.11 -5.97 11.02
N LEU A 233 2.26 -7.25 10.66
CA LEU A 233 1.71 -7.77 9.40
C LEU A 233 0.17 -7.69 9.37
N LEU A 234 -0.52 -7.90 10.49
CA LEU A 234 -1.97 -7.70 10.57
C LEU A 234 -2.36 -6.23 10.41
N VAL A 235 -1.65 -5.30 11.05
CA VAL A 235 -1.91 -3.87 10.84
C VAL A 235 -1.62 -3.47 9.38
N MET A 236 -0.58 -4.03 8.76
CA MET A 236 -0.33 -3.86 7.32
C MET A 236 -1.49 -4.38 6.47
N ALA A 237 -2.03 -5.57 6.75
CA ALA A 237 -3.19 -6.08 6.03
C ALA A 237 -4.40 -5.12 6.12
N MET A 238 -4.65 -4.54 7.29
CA MET A 238 -5.69 -3.52 7.48
C MET A 238 -5.37 -2.22 6.70
N PHE A 239 -4.09 -1.81 6.68
CA PHE A 239 -3.62 -0.66 5.91
C PHE A 239 -3.88 -0.85 4.41
N PHE A 240 -3.48 -1.97 3.83
CA PHE A 240 -3.77 -2.28 2.43
C PHE A 240 -5.28 -2.39 2.15
N THR A 241 -6.06 -2.88 3.12
CA THR A 241 -7.53 -2.90 2.99
C THR A 241 -8.12 -1.50 2.82
N SER A 242 -7.50 -0.51 3.44
CA SER A 242 -7.98 0.87 3.37
C SER A 242 -7.72 1.57 2.02
N PHE A 243 -6.82 1.05 1.17
CA PHE A 243 -6.45 1.67 -0.10
C PHE A 243 -7.64 1.81 -1.04
N TYR A 244 -8.53 0.82 -1.04
CA TYR A 244 -9.75 0.84 -1.84
C TYR A 244 -10.58 2.11 -1.60
N PHE A 245 -10.73 2.54 -0.34
CA PHE A 245 -11.54 3.72 0.01
C PHE A 245 -10.88 5.02 -0.43
N THR A 246 -9.55 5.10 -0.34
CA THR A 246 -8.82 6.29 -0.84
C THR A 246 -9.07 6.51 -2.33
N PHE A 247 -9.10 5.42 -3.11
CA PHE A 247 -9.37 5.47 -4.55
C PHE A 247 -10.85 5.76 -4.85
N GLN A 248 -11.75 5.05 -4.18
CA GLN A 248 -13.19 5.20 -4.37
C GLN A 248 -13.63 6.65 -4.14
N ASP A 249 -13.21 7.27 -3.04
CA ASP A 249 -13.63 8.63 -2.71
C ASP A 249 -13.01 9.71 -3.60
N CYS A 250 -11.81 9.48 -4.15
CA CYS A 250 -11.16 10.43 -5.05
C CYS A 250 -11.74 10.39 -6.48
N PHE A 251 -12.28 9.25 -6.92
CA PHE A 251 -12.53 9.00 -8.34
C PHE A 251 -13.87 8.36 -8.72
N ASN A 252 -14.62 7.76 -7.79
CA ASN A 252 -15.94 7.20 -8.08
C ASN A 252 -17.06 8.12 -7.61
N ASP A 253 -18.07 8.27 -8.47
CA ASP A 253 -19.35 8.90 -8.16
C ASP A 253 -20.27 7.88 -7.45
N GLY A 254 -20.02 7.60 -6.17
CA GLY A 254 -21.02 6.95 -5.31
C GLY A 254 -21.87 8.02 -4.63
N PRO A 255 -23.20 8.06 -4.78
CA PRO A 255 -24.03 8.97 -4.02
C PRO A 255 -23.92 8.61 -2.52
N PRO A 256 -24.11 9.56 -1.59
CA PRO A 256 -24.67 9.22 -0.30
C PRO A 256 -26.13 8.80 -0.55
N ASP A 257 -26.36 7.55 -0.96
CA ASP A 257 -27.70 7.01 -1.18
C ASP A 257 -28.40 6.87 0.18
N GLY A 258 -29.06 7.95 0.55
CA GLY A 258 -30.05 8.02 1.61
C GLY A 258 -31.33 8.75 1.17
N ASN A 259 -31.52 9.06 -0.12
CA ASN A 259 -32.77 9.64 -0.63
C ASN A 259 -32.86 9.64 -2.18
N ALA A 260 -33.05 8.47 -2.79
CA ALA A 260 -33.66 8.39 -4.12
C ALA A 260 -35.12 7.95 -3.94
N PRO A 261 -36.13 8.76 -4.34
CA PRO A 261 -37.52 8.33 -4.31
C PRO A 261 -37.74 7.19 -5.32
N PRO A 262 -38.60 6.20 -5.04
CA PRO A 262 -38.89 5.13 -5.99
C PRO A 262 -39.53 5.72 -7.27
N PRO A 263 -39.15 5.24 -8.46
CA PRO A 263 -39.75 5.71 -9.70
C PRO A 263 -41.18 5.14 -9.84
N GLY A 264 -42.17 6.02 -9.70
CA GLY A 264 -43.41 6.06 -10.47
C GLY A 264 -44.31 4.82 -10.46
N GLU A 265 -45.33 4.85 -9.59
CA GLU A 265 -46.62 4.21 -9.86
C GLU A 265 -47.32 4.92 -11.03
N PRO A 266 -47.90 4.18 -12.01
CA PRO A 266 -48.85 4.76 -12.95
C PRO A 266 -50.26 4.80 -12.33
N THR A 267 -50.88 5.99 -12.39
CA THR A 267 -52.33 6.24 -12.24
C THR A 267 -53.15 5.62 -13.37
#